data_AF-A0A8X6PHA6-F1
#
_entry.id   AF-A0A8X6PHA6-F1
#
_cell.length_a   1.000
_cell.length_b   1.000
_cell.length_c   1.000
_cell.angle_alpha   90.00
_cell.angle_beta   90.00
_cell.angle_gamma   90.00
#
_symmetry.space_group_name_H-M   'P 1'
#
loop_
_entity.id
_entity.type
_entity.pdbx_description
1 polymer ?
#
loop_
_entity_poly.entity_id
_entity_poly.type
_entity_poly.pdbx_seq_one_letter_code
_entity_poly.pdbx_strand_id
1 'polypeptide(L)'
;MSYEDSAAVINIAHVSMKVLPFWRTNPEIWFSQMENRFILAGIMIEITKFHHVISSFQPEELDIVGDIILNPPAEKPYTVLRN
;
A
#
# COMPACT_ATOMS: atom_id res chain seq x y z
N MET A 1 -21.59 -36.37 18.81
CA MET A 1 -21.95 -35.34 17.81
C MET A 1 -21.35 -34.04 18.30
N SER A 2 -20.05 -33.86 18.05
CA SER A 2 -19.27 -32.74 18.56
C SER A 2 -19.12 -31.76 17.41
N TYR A 3 -19.68 -30.57 17.56
CA TYR A 3 -19.52 -29.48 16.60
C TYR A 3 -18.12 -28.89 16.78
N GLU A 4 -17.12 -29.52 16.18
CA GLU A 4 -15.88 -28.84 15.86
C GLU A 4 -16.16 -27.99 14.62
N ASP A 5 -16.76 -26.83 14.85
CA ASP A 5 -16.76 -25.75 13.87
C ASP A 5 -15.31 -25.31 13.72
N SER A 6 -14.64 -25.93 12.74
CA SER A 6 -13.32 -25.55 12.29
C SER A 6 -13.45 -24.17 11.64
N ALA A 7 -13.46 -23.13 12.49
CA ALA A 7 -13.08 -21.80 12.07
C ALA A 7 -11.68 -21.95 11.47
N ALA A 8 -11.62 -22.05 10.14
CA ALA A 8 -10.39 -22.18 9.39
C ALA A 8 -9.41 -21.17 9.95
N VAL A 9 -8.31 -21.67 10.52
CA VAL A 9 -7.25 -20.82 11.07
C VAL A 9 -6.76 -19.97 9.90
N ILE A 10 -7.20 -18.72 9.82
CA ILE A 10 -6.74 -17.80 8.79
C ILE A 10 -5.28 -17.54 9.11
N ASN A 11 -4.40 -18.27 8.45
CA ASN A 11 -2.98 -18.03 8.52
C ASN A 11 -2.71 -16.75 7.73
N ILE A 12 -2.75 -15.61 8.43
CA ILE A 12 -2.38 -14.31 7.88
C ILE A 12 -0.86 -14.31 7.74
N ALA A 13 -0.37 -14.87 6.63
CA ALA A 13 1.00 -14.71 6.23
C ALA A 13 1.22 -13.23 5.88
N HIS A 14 1.78 -12.46 6.83
CA HIS A 14 2.17 -11.07 6.58
C HIS A 14 3.35 -11.06 5.62
N VAL A 15 3.11 -10.70 4.35
CA VAL A 15 4.19 -10.41 3.41
C VAL A 15 4.80 -9.07 3.82
N SER A 16 6.00 -9.11 4.40
CA SER A 16 6.78 -7.91 4.65
C SER A 16 7.35 -7.41 3.32
N MET A 17 6.67 -6.45 2.69
CA MET A 17 7.28 -5.69 1.60
C MET A 17 8.37 -4.80 2.19
N LYS A 18 9.60 -4.99 1.75
CA LYS A 18 10.66 -4.01 1.99
C LYS A 18 10.30 -2.75 1.22
N VAL A 19 9.90 -1.72 1.96
CA VAL A 19 9.58 -0.42 1.42
C VAL A 19 10.86 0.20 0.85
N LEU A 20 10.83 0.58 -0.42
CA LEU A 20 11.92 1.30 -1.07
C LEU A 20 11.84 2.78 -0.70
N PRO A 21 12.97 3.48 -0.50
CA PRO A 21 12.93 4.94 -0.40
C PRO A 21 12.33 5.53 -1.67
N PHE A 22 11.52 6.58 -1.52
CA PHE A 22 10.91 7.28 -2.65
C PHE A 22 11.95 7.93 -3.57
N TRP A 23 11.77 7.85 -4.89
CA TRP A 23 12.69 8.43 -5.87
C TRP A 23 12.17 9.75 -6.43
N ARG A 24 12.49 10.86 -5.75
CA ARG A 24 12.08 12.22 -6.17
C ARG A 24 12.47 12.55 -7.62
N THR A 25 13.61 12.06 -8.10
CA THR A 25 14.12 12.32 -9.46
C THR A 25 13.33 11.61 -10.54
N ASN A 26 12.69 10.46 -10.21
CA ASN A 26 11.93 9.69 -11.18
C ASN A 26 10.79 8.91 -10.49
N PRO A 27 9.72 9.63 -10.09
CA PRO A 27 8.62 9.05 -9.33
C PRO A 27 7.83 8.03 -10.16
N GLU A 28 7.70 8.21 -11.48
CA GLU A 28 6.99 7.28 -12.36
C GLU A 28 7.61 5.87 -12.34
N ILE A 29 8.95 5.78 -12.47
CA ILE A 29 9.64 4.47 -12.39
C ILE A 29 9.48 3.86 -11.00
N TRP A 30 9.54 4.68 -9.94
CA TRP A 30 9.36 4.19 -8.58
C TRP A 30 7.95 3.62 -8.35
N PHE A 31 6.91 4.31 -8.81
CA PHE A 31 5.53 3.80 -8.72
C PHE A 31 5.35 2.51 -9.54
N SER A 32 5.95 2.41 -10.73
CA SER A 32 5.96 1.16 -11.51
C SER A 32 6.63 0.01 -10.76
N GLN A 33 7.74 0.26 -10.05
CA GLN A 33 8.38 -0.74 -9.19
C GLN A 33 7.48 -1.17 -8.03
N MET A 34 6.78 -0.22 -7.39
CA MET A 34 5.84 -0.53 -6.31
C MET A 34 4.66 -1.37 -6.81
N GLU A 35 4.12 -1.11 -8.01
CA GLU A 35 3.08 -1.96 -8.61
C GLU A 35 3.54 -3.40 -8.81
N ASN A 36 4.74 -3.60 -9.35
CA ASN A 36 5.32 -4.94 -9.48
C ASN A 36 5.43 -5.64 -8.12
N ARG A 37 5.82 -4.91 -7.07
CA ARG A 37 5.93 -5.46 -5.71
C ARG A 37 4.56 -5.84 -5.15
N PHE A 38 3.55 -5.00 -5.35
CA PHE A 38 2.18 -5.29 -4.95
C PHE A 38 1.66 -6.56 -5.62
N ILE A 39 1.90 -6.72 -6.93
CA ILE A 39 1.52 -7.92 -7.68
C ILE A 39 2.21 -9.17 -7.09
N LEU A 40 3.52 -9.11 -6.86
CA LEU A 40 4.29 -10.23 -6.28
C LEU A 40 3.85 -10.58 -4.85
N ALA A 41 3.37 -9.59 -4.08
CA ALA A 41 2.86 -9.77 -2.73
C ALA A 41 1.35 -10.10 -2.68
N GLY A 42 0.66 -10.16 -3.83
CA GLY A 42 -0.80 -10.36 -3.89
C GLY A 42 -1.63 -9.19 -3.34
N ILE A 43 -1.05 -7.99 -3.25
CA ILE A 43 -1.71 -6.80 -2.72
C ILE A 43 -2.48 -6.11 -3.85
N MET A 44 -3.80 -6.30 -3.85
CA MET A 44 -4.69 -5.72 -4.86
C MET A 44 -5.57 -4.58 -4.35
N ILE A 45 -5.71 -4.45 -3.03
CA ILE A 45 -6.63 -3.50 -2.41
C ILE A 45 -6.00 -2.10 -2.41
N GLU A 46 -6.71 -1.11 -2.98
CA GLU A 46 -6.24 0.29 -3.12
C GLU A 46 -5.76 0.90 -1.79
N ILE A 47 -6.54 0.76 -0.71
CA ILE A 47 -6.18 1.34 0.58
C ILE A 47 -4.90 0.72 1.15
N THR A 48 -4.67 -0.58 0.92
CA THR A 48 -3.44 -1.26 1.33
C THR A 48 -2.23 -0.77 0.54
N LYS A 49 -2.38 -0.59 -0.78
CA LYS A 49 -1.34 0.01 -1.64
C LYS A 49 -0.99 1.43 -1.19
N PHE A 50 -2.03 2.24 -0.91
CA PHE A 50 -1.90 3.59 -0.41
C PHE A 50 -1.08 3.64 0.88
N HIS A 51 -1.42 2.82 1.88
CA HIS A 51 -0.68 2.76 3.13
C HIS A 51 0.79 2.34 2.96
N HIS A 52 1.09 1.43 2.03
CA HIS A 52 2.46 1.07 1.72
C HIS A 52 3.27 2.20 1.09
N VAL A 53 2.67 3.02 0.23
CA VAL A 53 3.33 4.18 -0.38
C VAL A 53 3.55 5.29 0.63
N ILE A 54 2.54 5.70 1.40
CA ILE A 54 2.75 6.79 2.37
C ILE A 54 3.78 6.40 3.45
N SER A 55 3.88 5.11 3.77
CA SER A 55 4.91 4.60 4.69
C SER A 55 6.34 4.68 4.12
N SER A 56 6.49 4.92 2.81
CA SER A 56 7.78 5.09 2.14
C SER A 56 8.24 6.54 2.03
N PHE A 57 7.36 7.49 2.31
CA PHE A 57 7.59 8.91 2.15
C PHE A 57 8.33 9.47 3.36
N GLN A 58 9.21 10.44 3.13
CA GLN A 58 9.81 11.25 4.19
C GLN A 58 8.86 12.41 4.52
N PRO A 59 9.06 13.13 5.64
CA PRO A 59 8.19 14.24 6.02
C PRO A 59 7.95 15.24 4.89
N GLU A 60 8.97 15.53 4.09
CA GLU A 60 8.88 16.49 2.99
C GLU A 60 7.90 16.05 1.89
N GLU A 61 7.80 14.75 1.60
CA GLU A 61 6.75 14.26 0.69
C GLU A 61 5.38 14.24 1.34
N LEU A 62 5.29 13.87 2.62
CA LEU A 62 4.02 13.83 3.35
C LEU A 62 3.37 15.22 3.41
N ASP A 63 4.18 16.28 3.54
CA ASP A 63 3.71 17.67 3.51
C ASP A 63 3.10 18.05 2.14
N ILE A 64 3.63 17.49 1.04
CA ILE A 64 3.13 17.76 -0.33
C ILE A 64 1.77 17.11 -0.56
N VAL A 65 1.55 15.89 -0.06
CA VAL A 65 0.31 15.11 -0.26
C VAL A 65 -0.58 15.08 0.98
N GLY A 66 -0.40 16.02 1.90
CA GLY A 66 -1.03 16.02 3.21
C GLY A 66 -2.55 16.05 3.15
N ASP A 67 -3.14 16.73 2.17
CA ASP A 67 -4.58 16.75 1.93
C ASP A 67 -5.13 15.37 1.58
N ILE A 68 -4.43 14.61 0.73
CA ILE A 68 -4.75 13.23 0.35
C ILE A 68 -4.58 12.29 1.56
N ILE A 69 -3.58 12.52 2.42
CA ILE A 69 -3.36 11.70 3.62
C ILE A 69 -4.45 11.94 4.67
N LEU A 70 -4.80 13.20 4.92
CA LEU A 70 -5.78 13.58 5.93
C LEU A 70 -7.21 13.29 5.49
N ASN A 71 -7.47 13.35 4.18
CA ASN A 71 -8.78 13.07 3.58
C ASN A 71 -8.63 12.13 2.37
N PRO A 72 -8.32 10.84 2.60
CA PRO A 72 -8.09 9.90 1.52
C PRO A 72 -9.37 9.70 0.69
N PRO A 73 -9.27 9.75 -0.66
CA PRO A 73 -10.39 9.44 -1.54
C PRO A 73 -10.98 8.06 -1.23
N ALA A 74 -12.31 7.96 -1.16
CA ALA A 74 -12.98 6.74 -0.71
C ALA A 74 -12.77 5.53 -1.65
N GLU A 75 -12.67 5.75 -2.96
CA GLU A 75 -12.65 4.66 -3.93
C GLU A 75 -11.25 4.28 -4.40
N LYS A 76 -10.37 5.25 -4.67
CA LYS A 76 -9.08 5.01 -5.33
C LYS A 76 -7.94 5.85 -4.75
N PRO A 77 -7.67 5.74 -3.44
CA PRO A 77 -6.68 6.59 -2.76
C PRO A 77 -5.26 6.43 -3.34
N TYR A 78 -4.85 5.22 -3.70
CA TYR A 78 -3.54 4.98 -4.31
C TYR A 78 -3.47 5.54 -5.74
N THR A 79 -4.53 5.36 -6.53
CA THR A 79 -4.60 5.91 -7.90
C THR A 79 -4.57 7.44 -7.91
N VAL A 80 -5.17 8.10 -6.92
CA VAL A 80 -5.09 9.57 -6.81
C VAL A 80 -3.70 10.01 -6.39
N LEU A 81 -3.06 9.28 -5.46
CA LEU A 81 -1.71 9.61 -4.99
C LEU A 81 -0.63 9.51 -6.07
N ARG A 82 -0.78 8.59 -7.04
CA ARG A 82 0.22 8.36 -8.10
C ARG A 82 0.10 9.31 -9.30
N ASN A 83 -1.03 10.02 -9.43
CA ASN A 83 -1.35 10.88 -10.57
C ASN A 83 -0.74 12.28 -10.40
#